data_AF-A0A9E0P9S1-F1
#
_entry.id   AF-A0A9E0P9S1-F1
#
_cell.length_a   1.000
_cell.length_b   1.000
_cell.length_c   1.000
_cell.angle_alpha   90.00
_cell.angle_beta   90.00
_cell.angle_gamma   90.00
#
_symmetry.space_group_name_H-M   'P 1'
#
loop_
_entity.id
_entity.type
_entity.pdbx_description
1 polymer ?
#
loop_
_entity_poly.entity_id
_entity_poly.type
_entity_poly.pdbx_seq_one_letter_code
_entity_poly.pdbx_strand_id
1 'polypeptide(L)'
;MKIPRAIPYFKLIVAIVGIYAAVWMILEGALWRDMALAVMILALGAAMLIVRRWGGRTLPPAKGVSLFAAVGLLSGVGVVLLTIFLMALKTGLHAHGPEYTLADIMWIWNQLPVWGGAGGLIGLGAGLLLLARGS
;
A
#
# COMPACT_ATOMS: atom_id res chain seq x y z
N MET A 1 -16.26 7.88 15.31
CA MET A 1 -15.17 6.91 15.06
C MET A 1 -13.86 7.46 15.60
N LYS A 2 -13.27 6.82 16.61
CA LYS A 2 -12.02 7.28 17.25
C LYS A 2 -10.81 6.71 16.53
N ILE A 3 -9.93 7.58 16.03
CA ILE A 3 -8.67 7.15 15.38
C ILE A 3 -7.61 6.94 16.46
N PRO A 4 -6.88 5.81 16.45
CA PRO A 4 -5.83 5.57 17.44
C PRO A 4 -4.70 6.61 17.32
N ARG A 5 -4.13 7.01 18.46
CA ARG A 5 -2.97 7.94 18.50
C ARG A 5 -1.67 7.30 18.03
N ALA A 6 -1.57 5.98 18.17
CA ALA A 6 -0.40 5.22 17.79
C ALA A 6 -0.82 3.81 17.35
N ILE A 7 -0.04 3.21 16.47
CA ILE A 7 -0.16 1.80 16.09
C ILE A 7 0.93 1.05 16.86
N PRO A 8 0.58 0.04 17.67
CA PRO A 8 1.58 -0.73 18.39
C PRO A 8 2.53 -1.44 17.41
N TYR A 9 3.80 -1.54 17.77
CA TYR A 9 4.85 -2.18 16.97
C TYR A 9 5.10 -1.57 15.57
N PHE A 10 4.57 -0.38 15.25
CA PHE A 10 4.73 0.23 13.93
C PHE A 10 6.19 0.35 13.49
N LYS A 11 7.10 0.73 14.40
CA LYS A 11 8.54 0.81 14.13
C LYS A 11 9.15 -0.55 13.75
N LEU A 12 8.72 -1.62 14.40
CA LEU A 12 9.18 -2.98 14.10
C LEU A 12 8.71 -3.41 12.72
N ILE A 13 7.44 -3.15 12.37
CA ILE A 13 6.91 -3.47 11.04
C ILE A 13 7.65 -2.68 9.96
N VAL A 14 7.92 -1.39 10.18
CA VAL A 14 8.75 -0.57 9.26
C VAL A 14 10.15 -1.17 9.10
N ALA A 15 10.79 -1.61 10.19
CA ALA A 15 12.10 -2.25 10.12
C ALA A 15 12.06 -3.56 9.32
N ILE A 16 11.04 -4.40 9.53
CA ILE A 16 10.84 -5.64 8.76
C ILE A 16 10.67 -5.34 7.26
N VAL A 17 9.86 -4.34 6.91
CA VAL A 17 9.67 -3.94 5.51
C VAL A 17 10.96 -3.35 4.92
N GLY A 18 11.74 -2.60 5.71
CA GLY A 18 13.05 -2.11 5.30
C GLY A 18 14.05 -3.23 5.01
N ILE A 19 14.09 -4.26 5.86
CA ILE A 19 14.90 -5.46 5.63
C ILE A 19 14.43 -6.18 4.36
N TYR A 20 13.12 -6.36 4.18
CA TYR A 20 12.57 -6.95 2.97
C TYR A 20 12.94 -6.15 1.71
N ALA A 21 12.90 -4.81 1.76
CA ALA A 21 13.32 -3.96 0.66
C ALA A 21 14.81 -4.13 0.34
N ALA A 22 15.67 -4.26 1.34
CA ALA A 22 17.10 -4.54 1.13
C ALA A 22 17.33 -5.92 0.48
N VAL A 23 16.58 -6.95 0.90
CA VAL A 23 16.61 -8.27 0.25
C VAL A 23 16.08 -8.20 -1.18
N TRP A 24 14.98 -7.46 -1.40
CA TRP A 24 14.37 -7.26 -2.71
C TRP A 24 15.33 -6.66 -3.75
N MET A 25 16.23 -5.77 -3.31
CA MET A 25 17.27 -5.17 -4.16
C MET A 25 18.29 -6.18 -4.68
N ILE A 26 18.53 -7.28 -3.95
CA ILE A 26 19.56 -8.27 -4.28
C ILE A 26 18.98 -9.39 -5.15
N LEU A 27 17.71 -9.73 -4.93
CA LEU A 27 17.03 -10.76 -5.68
C LEU A 27 16.74 -10.27 -7.10
N GLU A 28 16.78 -11.18 -8.09
CA GLU A 28 16.32 -10.88 -9.46
C GLU A 28 14.85 -10.42 -9.51
N GLY A 29 14.44 -9.90 -10.64
CA GLY A 29 13.08 -9.42 -10.90
C GLY A 29 12.07 -10.54 -10.74
N ALA A 30 11.00 -10.27 -10.00
CA ALA A 30 9.81 -11.12 -10.02
C ALA A 30 8.61 -10.27 -9.63
N LEU A 31 7.61 -10.27 -10.49
CA LEU A 31 6.45 -9.39 -10.42
C LEU A 31 5.78 -9.38 -9.04
N TRP A 32 5.57 -10.57 -8.46
CA TRP A 32 4.92 -10.70 -7.17
C TRP A 32 5.73 -10.06 -6.02
N ARG A 33 7.07 -10.02 -6.12
CA ARG A 33 7.94 -9.37 -5.13
C ARG A 33 7.79 -7.85 -5.18
N ASP A 34 7.69 -7.28 -6.38
CA ASP A 34 7.51 -5.85 -6.59
C ASP A 34 6.13 -5.39 -6.11
N MET A 35 5.10 -6.18 -6.41
CA MET A 35 3.75 -5.95 -5.90
C MET A 35 3.69 -6.06 -4.37
N ALA A 36 4.31 -7.08 -3.79
CA ALA A 36 4.36 -7.23 -2.34
C ALA A 36 5.04 -6.04 -1.66
N LEU A 37 6.19 -5.59 -2.19
CA LEU A 37 6.89 -4.41 -1.67
C LEU A 37 6.03 -3.15 -1.81
N ALA A 38 5.39 -2.93 -2.97
CA ALA A 38 4.51 -1.79 -3.19
C ALA A 38 3.33 -1.75 -2.20
N VAL A 39 2.66 -2.88 -1.98
CA VAL A 39 1.58 -3.02 -0.99
C VAL A 39 2.08 -2.69 0.41
N MET A 40 3.23 -3.23 0.82
CA MET A 40 3.80 -2.98 2.15
C MET A 40 4.13 -1.50 2.35
N ILE A 41 4.78 -0.85 1.37
CA ILE A 41 5.14 0.57 1.42
C ILE A 41 3.88 1.44 1.53
N LEU A 42 2.88 1.19 0.69
CA LEU A 42 1.66 2.01 0.68
C LEU A 42 0.79 1.78 1.91
N ALA A 43 0.71 0.54 2.41
CA ALA A 43 0.00 0.25 3.66
C ALA A 43 0.63 0.99 4.84
N LEU A 44 1.96 0.95 4.97
CA LEU A 44 2.68 1.68 6.01
C LEU A 44 2.56 3.19 5.85
N GLY A 45 2.71 3.71 4.62
CA GLY A 45 2.56 5.13 4.32
C GLY A 45 1.17 5.65 4.63
N ALA A 46 0.13 4.91 4.24
CA ALA A 46 -1.26 5.22 4.53
C ALA A 46 -1.54 5.21 6.04
N ALA A 47 -1.10 4.17 6.75
CA ALA A 47 -1.24 4.06 8.20
C ALA A 47 -0.55 5.23 8.93
N MET A 48 0.68 5.55 8.53
CA MET A 48 1.44 6.68 9.07
C MET A 48 0.75 8.02 8.79
N LEU A 49 0.26 8.24 7.57
CA LEU A 49 -0.43 9.47 7.19
C LEU A 49 -1.72 9.63 7.99
N ILE A 50 -2.52 8.57 8.13
CA ILE A 50 -3.77 8.59 8.90
C ILE A 50 -3.49 8.95 10.36
N VAL A 51 -2.54 8.26 11.00
CA VAL A 51 -2.20 8.49 12.41
C VAL A 51 -1.62 9.89 12.61
N ARG A 52 -0.73 10.35 11.74
CA ARG A 52 -0.14 11.70 11.83
C ARG A 52 -1.17 12.82 11.70
N ARG A 53 -2.15 12.67 10.80
CA ARG A 53 -3.12 13.73 10.49
C ARG A 53 -4.36 13.69 11.41
N TRP A 54 -4.79 12.52 11.84
CA TRP A 54 -6.04 12.35 12.60
C TRP A 54 -5.91 11.53 13.89
N GLY A 55 -4.71 11.08 14.26
CA GLY A 55 -4.50 10.29 15.48
C GLY A 55 -5.04 10.96 16.74
N GLY A 56 -5.85 10.23 17.51
CA GLY A 56 -6.49 10.73 18.72
C GLY A 56 -7.69 11.63 18.52
N ARG A 57 -8.05 11.95 17.27
CA ARG A 57 -9.29 12.68 16.96
C ARG A 57 -10.46 11.72 16.84
N THR A 58 -11.65 12.24 17.14
CA THR A 58 -12.91 11.56 16.85
C THR A 58 -13.50 12.15 15.58
N LEU A 59 -13.65 11.33 14.55
CA LEU A 59 -14.29 11.73 13.31
C LEU A 59 -15.78 11.36 13.32
N PRO A 60 -16.64 12.17 12.67
CA PRO A 60 -18.01 11.75 12.36
C PRO A 60 -17.99 10.40 11.61
N PRO A 61 -18.91 9.46 11.90
CA PRO A 61 -18.92 8.12 11.29
C PRO A 61 -18.77 8.13 9.77
N ALA A 62 -19.60 8.90 9.07
CA ALA A 62 -19.56 9.01 7.62
C ALA A 62 -18.19 9.48 7.10
N LYS A 63 -17.63 10.55 7.69
CA LYS A 63 -16.30 11.06 7.33
C LYS A 63 -15.20 10.03 7.58
N GLY A 64 -15.31 9.28 8.68
CA GLY A 64 -14.38 8.19 9.00
C GLY A 64 -14.40 7.10 7.95
N VAL A 65 -15.58 6.56 7.65
CA VAL A 65 -15.75 5.48 6.66
C VAL A 65 -15.31 5.94 5.27
N SER A 66 -15.71 7.14 4.84
CA SER A 66 -15.29 7.71 3.55
C SER A 66 -13.78 7.92 3.46
N LEU A 67 -13.12 8.35 4.55
CA LEU A 67 -11.67 8.50 4.59
C LEU A 67 -10.98 7.15 4.33
N PHE A 68 -11.38 6.09 5.03
CA PHE A 68 -10.75 4.78 4.85
C PHE A 68 -11.03 4.19 3.46
N ALA A 69 -12.24 4.34 2.93
CA ALA A 69 -12.56 3.93 1.56
C ALA A 69 -11.70 4.69 0.52
N ALA A 70 -11.56 6.00 0.66
CA ALA A 70 -10.74 6.82 -0.23
C ALA A 70 -9.25 6.46 -0.14
N VAL A 71 -8.72 6.30 1.07
CA VAL A 71 -7.33 5.86 1.28
C VAL A 71 -7.11 4.47 0.68
N GLY A 72 -8.05 3.54 0.88
CA GLY A 72 -7.98 2.20 0.31
C GLY A 72 -7.94 2.23 -1.22
N LEU A 73 -8.83 3.00 -1.86
CA LEU A 73 -8.88 3.15 -3.31
C LEU A 73 -7.58 3.75 -3.85
N LEU A 74 -7.11 4.84 -3.24
CA LEU A 74 -5.87 5.51 -3.65
C LEU A 74 -4.65 4.61 -3.46
N SER A 75 -4.58 3.85 -2.36
CA SER A 75 -3.53 2.86 -2.15
C SER A 75 -3.61 1.75 -3.19
N GLY A 76 -4.80 1.26 -3.55
CA GLY A 76 -4.99 0.27 -4.59
C GLY A 76 -4.46 0.72 -5.95
N VAL A 77 -4.85 1.92 -6.40
CA VAL A 77 -4.28 2.53 -7.61
C VAL A 77 -2.76 2.74 -7.47
N GLY A 78 -2.33 3.20 -6.30
CA GLY A 78 -0.93 3.41 -5.96
C GLY A 78 -0.10 2.13 -6.07
N VAL A 79 -0.64 0.96 -5.74
CA VAL A 79 0.08 -0.32 -5.85
C VAL A 79 0.52 -0.54 -7.29
N VAL A 80 -0.38 -0.37 -8.25
CA VAL A 80 -0.07 -0.55 -9.68
C VAL A 80 1.01 0.43 -10.13
N LEU A 81 0.87 1.72 -9.80
CA LEU A 81 1.83 2.75 -10.20
C LEU A 81 3.20 2.55 -9.55
N LEU A 82 3.22 2.21 -8.26
CA LEU A 82 4.46 1.97 -7.52
C LEU A 82 5.13 0.68 -7.98
N THR A 83 4.39 -0.37 -8.33
CA THR A 83 4.96 -1.58 -8.92
C THR A 83 5.65 -1.28 -10.26
N ILE A 84 5.02 -0.50 -11.15
CA ILE A 84 5.66 -0.10 -12.42
C ILE A 84 6.94 0.70 -12.15
N PHE A 85 6.91 1.61 -11.18
CA PHE A 85 8.11 2.36 -10.76
C PHE A 85 9.22 1.42 -10.24
N LEU A 86 8.87 0.43 -9.40
CA LEU A 86 9.83 -0.54 -8.87
C LEU A 86 10.41 -1.43 -9.98
N MET A 87 9.60 -1.87 -10.95
CA MET A 87 10.07 -2.63 -12.12
C MET A 87 11.08 -1.81 -12.93
N ALA A 88 10.79 -0.53 -13.17
CA ALA A 88 11.68 0.38 -13.89
C ALA A 88 12.98 0.64 -13.10
N LEU A 89 12.87 0.88 -11.79
CA LEU A 89 14.02 1.07 -10.91
C LEU A 89 14.94 -0.16 -10.94
N LYS A 90 14.36 -1.36 -10.81
CA LYS A 90 15.12 -2.61 -10.77
C LYS A 90 15.84 -2.90 -12.08
N THR A 91 15.11 -2.75 -13.19
CA THR A 91 15.68 -2.84 -14.56
C THR A 91 16.85 -1.87 -14.77
N GLY A 92 16.77 -0.66 -14.21
CA GLY A 92 17.85 0.32 -14.30
C GLY A 92 19.07 0.01 -13.42
N LEU A 93 18.89 -0.77 -12.36
CA LEU A 93 19.95 -1.13 -11.41
C LEU A 93 20.68 -2.42 -11.82
N HIS A 94 20.00 -3.37 -12.45
CA HIS A 94 20.61 -4.62 -12.91
C HIS A 94 21.20 -4.48 -14.32
N ALA A 95 22.52 -4.63 -14.42
CA ALA A 95 23.29 -4.35 -15.64
C ALA A 95 23.27 -5.47 -16.70
N HIS A 96 22.37 -6.45 -16.60
CA HIS A 96 22.30 -7.61 -17.50
C HIS A 96 21.12 -7.58 -18.47
N GLY A 97 20.48 -6.42 -18.64
CA GLY A 97 19.36 -6.21 -19.56
C GLY A 97 17.99 -6.19 -18.87
N PRO A 98 16.89 -6.08 -19.65
CA PRO A 98 15.54 -5.95 -19.11
C PRO A 98 15.12 -7.16 -18.27
N GLU A 99 14.73 -6.91 -17.01
CA GLU A 99 14.20 -7.95 -16.12
C GLU A 99 12.73 -8.28 -16.37
N TYR A 100 12.00 -7.34 -17.00
CA TYR A 100 10.57 -7.44 -17.23
C TYR A 100 10.27 -7.24 -18.70
N THR A 101 9.30 -7.99 -19.20
CA THR A 101 8.80 -7.84 -20.56
C THR A 101 7.78 -6.71 -20.64
N LEU A 102 7.51 -6.24 -21.86
CA LEU A 102 6.38 -5.32 -22.11
C LEU A 102 5.04 -5.95 -21.68
N ALA A 103 4.89 -7.27 -21.82
CA ALA A 103 3.68 -7.98 -21.41
C ALA A 103 3.46 -7.89 -19.89
N ASP A 104 4.51 -7.95 -19.07
CA ASP A 104 4.42 -7.81 -17.61
C ASP A 104 3.95 -6.41 -17.22
N ILE A 105 4.49 -5.37 -17.87
CA ILE A 105 4.12 -3.98 -17.62
C ILE A 105 2.65 -3.74 -18.01
N MET A 106 2.26 -4.22 -19.19
CA MET A 106 0.87 -4.12 -19.66
C MET A 106 -0.09 -4.90 -18.77
N TRP A 107 0.31 -6.07 -18.28
CA TRP A 107 -0.49 -6.83 -17.33
C TRP A 107 -0.74 -6.02 -16.06
N ILE A 108 0.31 -5.45 -15.43
CA ILE A 108 0.18 -4.61 -14.23
C ILE A 108 -0.71 -3.40 -14.48
N TRP A 109 -0.51 -2.70 -15.60
CA TRP A 109 -1.33 -1.55 -15.97
C TRP A 109 -2.82 -1.91 -16.03
N ASN A 110 -3.14 -3.07 -16.61
CA ASN A 110 -4.51 -3.57 -16.71
C ASN A 110 -5.10 -4.00 -15.36
N GLN A 111 -4.28 -4.17 -14.31
CA GLN A 111 -4.77 -4.45 -12.97
C GLN A 111 -5.23 -3.20 -12.21
N LEU A 112 -5.08 -1.99 -12.76
CA LEU A 112 -5.45 -0.73 -12.09
C LEU A 112 -6.91 -0.72 -11.58
N PRO A 113 -7.94 -1.12 -12.37
CA PRO A 113 -9.31 -1.16 -11.87
C PRO A 113 -9.51 -2.18 -10.76
N VAL A 114 -8.87 -3.34 -10.87
CA VAL A 114 -8.98 -4.44 -9.89
C VAL A 114 -8.37 -4.03 -8.56
N TRP A 115 -7.14 -3.50 -8.56
CA TRP A 115 -6.50 -3.04 -7.32
C TRP A 115 -7.16 -1.81 -6.73
N GLY A 116 -7.59 -0.85 -7.55
CA GLY A 116 -8.36 0.31 -7.09
C GLY A 116 -9.67 -0.11 -6.41
N GLY A 117 -10.42 -1.02 -7.03
CA GLY A 117 -11.65 -1.58 -6.47
C GLY A 117 -11.40 -2.38 -5.19
N ALA A 118 -10.44 -3.32 -5.20
CA ALA A 118 -10.10 -4.13 -4.05
C ALA A 118 -9.61 -3.27 -2.87
N GLY A 119 -8.73 -2.31 -3.13
CA GLY A 119 -8.26 -1.35 -2.14
C GLY A 119 -9.42 -0.53 -1.56
N GLY A 120 -10.31 -0.03 -2.40
CA GLY A 120 -11.51 0.70 -1.97
C GLY A 120 -12.41 -0.12 -1.05
N LEU A 121 -12.67 -1.39 -1.40
CA LEU A 121 -13.47 -2.32 -0.60
C LEU A 121 -12.79 -2.67 0.73
N ILE A 122 -11.48 -2.93 0.73
CA ILE A 122 -10.72 -3.18 1.96
C ILE A 122 -10.75 -1.96 2.86
N GLY A 123 -10.55 -0.77 2.31
CA GLY A 123 -10.66 0.50 3.02
C GLY A 123 -12.04 0.71 3.63
N LEU A 124 -13.10 0.52 2.83
CA LEU A 124 -14.48 0.59 3.31
C LEU A 124 -14.73 -0.37 4.47
N GLY A 125 -14.33 -1.64 4.32
CA GLY A 125 -14.44 -2.66 5.35
C GLY A 125 -13.70 -2.29 6.62
N ALA A 126 -12.47 -1.79 6.52
CA ALA A 126 -11.69 -1.31 7.66
C ALA A 126 -12.38 -0.14 8.39
N GLY A 127 -12.92 0.83 7.64
CA GLY A 127 -13.68 1.95 8.18
C GLY A 127 -14.93 1.50 8.95
N LEU A 128 -15.69 0.55 8.39
CA LEU A 128 -16.89 -0.03 9.04
C LEU A 128 -16.53 -0.81 10.30
N LEU A 129 -15.46 -1.63 10.27
CA LEU A 129 -14.99 -2.37 11.44
C LEU A 129 -14.54 -1.43 12.57
N LEU A 130 -13.85 -0.34 12.25
CA LEU A 130 -13.44 0.66 13.25
C LEU A 130 -14.63 1.43 13.81
N LEU A 131 -15.66 1.69 13.00
CA LEU A 131 -16.89 2.29 13.46
C LEU A 131 -17.60 1.37 14.46
N ALA A 132 -17.76 0.08 14.13
CA ALA A 132 -18.43 -0.92 14.97
C ALA A 132 -17.70 -1.21 16.30
N ARG A 133 -16.36 -1.03 16.35
CA ARG A 133 -15.58 -1.17 17.59
C ARG A 133 -15.60 0.09 18.47
N GLY A 134 -15.98 1.23 17.91
CA GLY A 134 -16.00 2.52 18.60
C GLY A 134 -17.38 2.94 19.10
N SER A 135 -18.41 2.17 18.78
CA SER A 135 -19.76 2.18 19.37
C SER A 135 -19.81 1.24 20.56
#